data_AF-A0A383AIS6-F1
#
_entry.id   AF-A0A383AIS6-F1
#
_cell.length_a   1.000
_cell.length_b   1.000
_cell.length_c   1.000
_cell.angle_alpha   90.00
_cell.angle_beta   90.00
_cell.angle_gamma   90.00
#
_symmetry.space_group_name_H-M   'P 1'
#
loop_
_entity.id
_entity.type
_entity.pdbx_description
1 polymer ?
#
loop_
_entity_poly.entity_id
_entity_poly.type
_entity_poly.pdbx_seq_one_letter_code
_entity_poly.pdbx_strand_id
1 'polypeptide(L)'
;YLPSENIIPDLTSPIGKGLINGNPVLFIMGSDILGTSLDLNISEITIASTANSIIDTLTESDYNLKTIQDYVDDIGNIISVSSIIDYSGSMGSDDIDDAVEIYSDIFTVFNPLFESEIRLFSNCVIRKVDFTSNQSILLDKIERDERIDRTSTSLLDAIGEGLSALSTRDGLIKLLIVSTDGLENSSITYTDKNGLIGFAKQSEIPIIIFGTLFADLTFMREISEETNGLFIFNSTFKSIKNDALVLYDML
;
A
#
# COMPACT_ATOMS: atom_id res chain seq x y z
N TYR A 1 13.56 12.11 31.20
CA TYR A 1 12.59 13.14 31.60
C TYR A 1 12.94 14.40 30.85
N LEU A 2 12.21 14.64 29.77
CA LEU A 2 11.80 15.93 29.22
C LEU A 2 10.98 15.56 27.97
N PRO A 3 9.64 15.63 28.03
CA PRO A 3 8.81 15.69 26.85
C PRO A 3 8.94 17.11 26.30
N SER A 4 9.25 17.25 25.02
CA SER A 4 9.17 18.56 24.38
C SER A 4 9.07 18.40 22.88
N GLU A 5 7.91 18.83 22.39
CA GLU A 5 7.67 19.32 21.03
C GLU A 5 7.49 18.24 19.97
N ASN A 6 6.32 17.59 20.01
CA ASN A 6 5.62 17.15 18.80
C ASN A 6 5.18 18.40 18.00
N ILE A 7 6.15 19.14 17.50
CA ILE A 7 5.96 19.88 16.26
C ILE A 7 6.13 18.77 15.21
N ILE A 8 5.06 18.36 14.55
CA ILE A 8 5.18 17.56 13.32
C ILE A 8 5.75 18.54 12.29
N PRO A 9 7.08 18.59 12.07
CA PRO A 9 7.68 19.61 11.24
C PRO A 9 7.56 19.10 9.83
N ASP A 10 6.77 19.80 9.00
CA ASP A 10 6.78 19.64 7.56
C ASP A 10 6.63 18.17 7.10
N LEU A 11 5.38 17.75 6.87
CA LEU A 11 5.08 16.77 5.83
C LEU A 11 5.45 17.40 4.46
N THR A 12 6.74 17.61 4.23
CA THR A 12 7.35 17.97 2.94
C THR A 12 8.09 16.77 2.35
N SER A 13 7.74 15.55 2.78
CA SER A 13 7.91 14.39 1.91
C SER A 13 6.68 14.36 1.00
N PRO A 14 6.77 14.79 -0.27
CA PRO A 14 5.63 14.69 -1.17
C PRO A 14 5.27 13.20 -1.30
N ILE A 15 4.02 12.86 -0.97
CA ILE A 15 3.44 11.58 -1.36
C ILE A 15 3.40 11.59 -2.90
N GLY A 16 4.33 10.85 -3.52
CA GLY A 16 4.51 10.83 -4.97
C GLY A 16 5.12 12.12 -5.54
N LYS A 17 5.96 12.00 -6.58
CA LYS A 17 6.41 13.15 -7.38
C LYS A 17 5.46 13.46 -8.55
N GLY A 18 4.30 12.81 -8.59
CA GLY A 18 3.35 12.89 -9.69
C GLY A 18 2.60 14.22 -9.76
N LEU A 19 2.42 14.72 -10.99
CA LEU A 19 1.36 15.69 -11.28
C LEU A 19 0.00 15.00 -11.10
N ILE A 20 -0.82 15.51 -10.18
CA ILE A 20 -2.22 15.11 -10.08
C ILE A 20 -3.00 15.90 -11.15
N ASN A 21 -3.32 15.24 -12.26
CA ASN A 21 -4.22 15.79 -13.27
C ASN A 21 -5.67 15.34 -13.01
N GLY A 22 -6.65 16.25 -13.10
CA GLY A 22 -8.07 15.92 -12.97
C GLY A 22 -8.69 16.37 -11.64
N ASN A 23 -9.67 15.60 -11.15
CA ASN A 23 -10.34 15.83 -9.87
C ASN A 23 -9.75 14.86 -8.83
N PRO A 24 -8.66 15.20 -8.11
CA PRO A 24 -8.09 14.33 -7.10
C PRO A 24 -9.13 13.92 -6.06
N VAL A 25 -9.13 12.63 -5.72
CA VAL A 25 -9.75 12.15 -4.49
C VAL A 25 -8.66 12.08 -3.44
N LEU A 26 -8.78 12.90 -2.39
CA LEU A 26 -7.88 12.88 -1.24
C LEU A 26 -8.56 12.09 -0.13
N PHE A 27 -7.89 11.05 0.36
CA PHE A 27 -8.28 10.34 1.56
C PHE A 27 -7.54 10.94 2.74
N ILE A 28 -8.30 11.43 3.72
CA ILE A 28 -7.76 11.98 4.96
C ILE A 28 -8.25 11.11 6.09
N MET A 29 -7.31 10.63 6.88
CA MET A 29 -7.54 10.01 8.17
C MET A 29 -6.58 10.70 9.14
N GLY A 30 -6.98 10.81 10.40
CA GLY A 30 -6.18 11.53 11.38
C GLY A 30 -6.52 11.10 12.78
N SER A 31 -5.53 11.20 13.65
CA SER A 31 -5.65 10.90 15.07
C SER A 31 -5.07 12.04 15.90
N ASP A 32 -5.44 12.09 17.17
CA ASP A 32 -4.80 12.98 18.13
C ASP A 32 -3.42 12.46 18.57
N ILE A 33 -2.75 13.23 19.42
CA ILE A 33 -1.42 12.88 19.96
C ILE A 33 -1.39 11.58 20.79
N LEU A 34 -2.55 11.02 21.12
CA LEU A 34 -2.72 9.79 21.87
C LEU A 34 -3.12 8.61 20.97
N GLY A 35 -3.20 8.81 19.64
CA GLY A 35 -3.64 7.81 18.68
C GLY A 35 -5.16 7.62 18.66
N THR A 36 -5.94 8.55 19.21
CA THR A 36 -7.40 8.51 19.12
C THR A 36 -7.83 9.06 17.78
N SER A 37 -8.53 8.28 16.97
CA SER A 37 -9.06 8.71 15.67
C SER A 37 -9.91 9.99 15.81
N LEU A 38 -9.67 10.96 14.91
CA LEU A 38 -10.37 12.25 14.85
C LEU A 38 -11.73 12.09 14.19
N ASP A 39 -12.78 12.60 14.84
CA ASP A 39 -14.09 12.70 14.19
C ASP A 39 -14.09 13.86 13.18
N LEU A 40 -13.88 13.51 11.92
CA LEU A 40 -13.85 14.47 10.82
C LEU A 40 -15.20 15.15 10.55
N ASN A 41 -16.31 14.64 11.09
CA ASN A 41 -17.64 15.28 10.93
C ASN A 41 -17.79 16.53 11.78
N ILE A 42 -16.99 16.65 12.85
CA ILE A 42 -17.03 17.79 13.78
C ILE A 42 -15.73 18.60 13.79
N SER A 43 -14.71 18.12 13.09
CA SER A 43 -13.40 18.77 13.01
C SER A 43 -13.42 19.90 11.99
N GLU A 44 -12.70 20.99 12.27
CA GLU A 44 -12.47 22.05 11.29
C GLU A 44 -11.39 21.60 10.30
N ILE A 45 -11.77 21.33 9.06
CA ILE A 45 -10.86 20.86 8.00
C ILE A 45 -10.51 22.03 7.08
N THR A 46 -9.24 22.39 7.02
CA THR A 46 -8.71 23.36 6.04
C THR A 46 -7.90 22.63 4.98
N ILE A 47 -8.30 22.75 3.72
CA ILE A 47 -7.55 22.19 2.58
C ILE A 47 -6.85 23.34 1.87
N ALA A 48 -5.53 23.24 1.70
CA ALA A 48 -4.75 24.21 0.93
C ALA A 48 -3.96 23.51 -0.16
N SER A 49 -3.91 24.12 -1.34
CA SER A 49 -3.05 23.71 -2.44
C SER A 49 -1.87 24.67 -2.56
N THR A 50 -0.71 24.16 -2.96
CA THR A 50 0.44 25.02 -3.28
C THR A 50 0.82 24.84 -4.75
N ALA A 51 0.69 25.90 -5.53
CA ALA A 51 1.12 25.93 -6.93
C ALA A 51 2.12 27.07 -7.13
N ASN A 52 3.30 26.77 -7.67
CA ASN A 52 4.37 27.76 -7.91
C ASN A 52 4.72 28.61 -6.66
N SER A 53 4.79 27.96 -5.49
CA SER A 53 5.04 28.62 -4.19
C SER A 53 3.95 29.60 -3.74
N ILE A 54 2.77 29.57 -4.36
CA ILE A 54 1.59 30.31 -3.94
C ILE A 54 0.65 29.32 -3.24
N ILE A 55 0.31 29.62 -1.98
CA ILE A 55 -0.67 28.87 -1.21
C ILE A 55 -2.05 29.42 -1.57
N ASP A 56 -2.94 28.53 -2.02
CA ASP A 56 -4.34 28.82 -2.25
C ASP A 56 -5.19 27.93 -1.34
N THR A 57 -6.02 28.56 -0.50
CA THR A 57 -6.88 27.82 0.45
C THR A 57 -8.18 27.51 -0.24
N LEU A 58 -8.51 26.22 -0.34
CA LEU A 58 -9.75 25.76 -0.95
C LEU A 58 -10.93 26.05 -0.02
N THR A 59 -12.05 26.40 -0.62
CA THR A 59 -13.33 26.60 0.06
C THR A 59 -14.25 25.40 -0.14
N GLU A 60 -15.32 25.28 0.64
CA GLU A 60 -16.32 24.20 0.49
C GLU A 60 -16.96 24.13 -0.90
N SER A 61 -16.89 25.20 -1.72
CA SER A 61 -17.34 25.14 -3.12
C SER A 61 -16.35 24.51 -4.09
N ASP A 62 -15.09 24.32 -3.66
CA ASP A 62 -14.01 23.79 -4.50
C ASP A 62 -13.86 22.26 -4.38
N TYR A 63 -14.53 21.64 -3.40
CA TYR A 63 -14.45 20.20 -3.16
C TYR A 63 -15.80 19.61 -2.72
N ASN A 64 -15.94 18.29 -2.87
CA ASN A 64 -17.05 17.54 -2.26
C ASN A 64 -16.50 16.68 -1.14
N LEU A 65 -16.90 16.96 0.09
CA LEU A 65 -16.58 16.08 1.22
C LEU A 65 -17.52 14.87 1.16
N LYS A 66 -16.92 13.68 1.14
CA LYS A 66 -17.64 12.41 1.27
C LYS A 66 -17.03 11.62 2.40
N THR A 67 -17.88 11.02 3.20
CA THR A 67 -17.50 10.00 4.16
C THR A 67 -17.34 8.67 3.43
N ILE A 68 -16.61 7.73 4.06
CA ILE A 68 -16.56 6.34 3.59
C ILE A 68 -17.97 5.76 3.45
N GLN A 69 -18.90 6.10 4.36
CA GLN A 69 -20.25 5.55 4.35
C GLN A 69 -21.03 5.95 3.08
N ASP A 70 -20.75 7.13 2.51
CA ASP A 70 -21.33 7.58 1.24
C ASP A 70 -20.91 6.71 0.05
N TYR A 71 -19.90 5.87 0.21
CA TYR A 71 -19.44 4.91 -0.80
C TYR A 71 -19.83 3.46 -0.49
N VAL A 72 -19.96 3.10 0.79
CA VAL A 72 -20.34 1.73 1.21
C VAL A 72 -21.68 1.32 0.61
N ASP A 73 -22.67 2.23 0.60
CA ASP A 73 -24.02 1.92 0.13
C ASP A 73 -24.13 1.79 -1.41
N ASP A 74 -23.17 2.36 -2.16
CA ASP A 74 -23.17 2.37 -3.63
C ASP A 74 -22.18 1.35 -4.26
N ILE A 75 -21.05 1.07 -3.61
CA ILE A 75 -19.90 0.35 -4.22
C ILE A 75 -19.58 -0.98 -3.52
N GLY A 76 -20.05 -1.19 -2.28
CA GLY A 76 -19.68 -2.34 -1.46
C GLY A 76 -18.24 -2.21 -0.94
N ASN A 77 -17.25 -2.77 -1.65
CA ASN A 77 -15.83 -2.66 -1.29
C ASN A 77 -15.24 -1.36 -1.87
N ILE A 78 -14.74 -0.47 -1.01
CA ILE A 78 -14.14 0.80 -1.41
C ILE A 78 -12.67 0.62 -1.80
N ILE A 79 -11.98 -0.30 -1.12
CA ILE A 79 -10.54 -0.52 -1.25
C ILE A 79 -10.29 -1.93 -1.79
N SER A 80 -9.64 -2.05 -2.94
CA SER A 80 -9.16 -3.33 -3.47
C SER A 80 -7.64 -3.41 -3.31
N VAL A 81 -7.14 -4.44 -2.64
CA VAL A 81 -5.71 -4.62 -2.36
C VAL A 81 -5.17 -5.92 -2.96
N SER A 82 -4.15 -5.86 -3.80
CA SER A 82 -3.34 -7.03 -4.14
C SER A 82 -2.22 -7.16 -3.12
N SER A 83 -2.34 -8.11 -2.20
CA SER A 83 -1.36 -8.38 -1.14
C SER A 83 -0.38 -9.45 -1.60
N ILE A 84 0.90 -9.11 -1.68
CA ILE A 84 1.93 -9.94 -2.29
C ILE A 84 3.10 -10.17 -1.32
N ILE A 85 3.45 -11.44 -1.07
CA ILE A 85 4.59 -11.82 -0.22
C ILE A 85 5.63 -12.59 -1.03
N ASP A 86 6.88 -12.15 -0.93
CA ASP A 86 8.05 -12.87 -1.44
C ASP A 86 8.33 -14.12 -0.60
N TYR A 87 8.47 -15.23 -1.29
CA TYR A 87 8.82 -16.56 -0.77
C TYR A 87 10.12 -17.06 -1.43
N SER A 88 10.93 -16.19 -2.03
CA SER A 88 12.23 -16.56 -2.58
C SER A 88 13.18 -17.07 -1.49
N GLY A 89 14.28 -17.70 -1.91
CA GLY A 89 15.21 -18.34 -0.99
C GLY A 89 15.94 -17.39 -0.05
N SER A 90 15.96 -16.08 -0.33
CA SER A 90 16.56 -15.06 0.53
C SER A 90 15.68 -14.70 1.73
N MET A 91 14.36 -14.66 1.54
CA MET A 91 13.39 -14.39 2.59
C MET A 91 13.50 -15.45 3.68
N GLY A 92 13.92 -15.12 4.90
CA GLY A 92 13.90 -16.03 6.05
C GLY A 92 12.48 -16.43 6.45
N SER A 93 12.34 -17.52 7.22
CA SER A 93 11.02 -17.88 7.75
C SER A 93 10.43 -16.80 8.64
N ASP A 94 11.26 -16.17 9.49
CA ASP A 94 10.85 -15.06 10.35
C ASP A 94 10.48 -13.81 9.53
N ASP A 95 11.16 -13.54 8.40
CA ASP A 95 10.82 -12.43 7.50
C ASP A 95 9.44 -12.60 6.87
N ILE A 96 9.11 -13.84 6.48
CA ILE A 96 7.78 -14.17 5.97
C ILE A 96 6.74 -14.04 7.08
N ASP A 97 7.00 -14.54 8.28
CA ASP A 97 6.08 -14.43 9.41
C ASP A 97 5.80 -12.96 9.76
N ASP A 98 6.83 -12.11 9.79
CA ASP A 98 6.66 -10.65 9.98
C ASP A 98 5.83 -10.01 8.86
N ALA A 99 6.05 -10.40 7.59
CA ALA A 99 5.25 -9.90 6.47
C ALA A 99 3.77 -10.34 6.59
N VAL A 100 3.52 -11.58 7.00
CA VAL A 100 2.17 -12.11 7.27
C VAL A 100 1.48 -11.31 8.36
N GLU A 101 2.20 -10.93 9.43
CA GLU A 101 1.64 -10.07 10.48
C GLU A 101 1.26 -8.69 9.95
N ILE A 102 2.10 -8.04 9.13
CA ILE A 102 1.77 -6.74 8.51
C ILE A 102 0.46 -6.83 7.71
N TYR A 103 0.29 -7.86 6.88
CA TYR A 103 -0.94 -8.03 6.11
C TYR A 103 -2.15 -8.37 7.00
N SER A 104 -1.96 -9.15 8.06
CA SER A 104 -3.03 -9.47 9.02
C SER A 104 -3.55 -8.23 9.75
N ASP A 105 -2.65 -7.30 10.09
CA ASP A 105 -3.00 -6.00 10.67
C ASP A 105 -3.79 -5.16 9.64
N ILE A 106 -3.31 -5.04 8.40
CA ILE A 106 -4.03 -4.36 7.29
C ILE A 106 -5.44 -4.94 7.13
N PHE A 107 -5.56 -6.27 7.10
CA PHE A 107 -6.85 -6.94 6.92
C PHE A 107 -7.83 -6.72 8.07
N THR A 108 -7.30 -6.43 9.26
CA THR A 108 -8.11 -6.17 10.44
C THR A 108 -8.57 -4.72 10.50
N VAL A 109 -7.69 -3.79 10.13
CA VAL A 109 -7.96 -2.35 10.20
C VAL A 109 -8.97 -1.91 9.15
N PHE A 110 -8.83 -2.36 7.91
CA PHE A 110 -9.65 -1.84 6.81
C PHE A 110 -10.99 -2.57 6.63
N ASN A 111 -11.27 -3.63 7.40
CA ASN A 111 -12.56 -4.35 7.35
C ASN A 111 -13.70 -3.44 7.88
N PRO A 112 -14.89 -3.35 7.25
CA PRO A 112 -15.39 -4.09 6.06
C PRO A 112 -15.26 -3.35 4.73
N LEU A 113 -14.41 -2.34 4.65
CA LEU A 113 -14.33 -1.44 3.51
C LEU A 113 -13.44 -1.96 2.39
N PHE A 114 -12.74 -3.08 2.61
CA PHE A 114 -11.76 -3.60 1.70
C PHE A 114 -12.02 -5.04 1.27
N GLU A 115 -11.56 -5.34 0.07
CA GLU A 115 -11.30 -6.69 -0.41
C GLU A 115 -9.82 -6.84 -0.71
N SER A 116 -9.33 -8.07 -0.57
CA SER A 116 -7.97 -8.38 -0.96
C SER A 116 -7.88 -9.73 -1.63
N GLU A 117 -6.91 -9.85 -2.52
CA GLU A 117 -6.37 -11.13 -2.95
C GLU A 117 -4.98 -11.32 -2.37
N ILE A 118 -4.59 -12.58 -2.21
CA ILE A 118 -3.28 -12.93 -1.65
C ILE A 118 -2.49 -13.69 -2.71
N ARG A 119 -1.32 -13.14 -3.05
CA ARG A 119 -0.32 -13.80 -3.88
C ARG A 119 0.96 -14.06 -3.11
N LEU A 120 1.58 -15.18 -3.40
CA LEU A 120 2.95 -15.48 -3.05
C LEU A 120 3.78 -15.53 -4.32
N PHE A 121 5.07 -15.24 -4.23
CA PHE A 121 5.94 -15.47 -5.36
C PHE A 121 7.32 -15.98 -4.96
N SER A 122 7.90 -16.83 -5.80
CA SER A 122 9.32 -17.17 -5.79
C SER A 122 9.79 -17.25 -7.23
N ASN A 123 9.99 -18.44 -7.80
CA ASN A 123 10.24 -18.63 -9.23
C ASN A 123 9.00 -18.45 -10.12
N CYS A 124 7.82 -18.42 -9.52
CA CYS A 124 6.55 -18.14 -10.17
C CYS A 124 5.60 -17.48 -9.17
N VAL A 125 4.50 -16.96 -9.68
CA VAL A 125 3.45 -16.31 -8.88
C VAL A 125 2.35 -17.32 -8.58
N ILE A 126 1.93 -17.39 -7.32
CA ILE A 126 0.88 -18.28 -6.84
C ILE A 126 -0.19 -17.43 -6.16
N ARG A 127 -1.40 -17.43 -6.71
CA ARG A 127 -2.56 -16.83 -6.04
C ARG A 127 -3.16 -17.82 -5.04
N LYS A 128 -3.06 -17.51 -3.74
CA LYS A 128 -3.65 -18.33 -2.66
C LYS A 128 -5.15 -18.14 -2.53
N VAL A 129 -5.62 -16.92 -2.75
CA VAL A 129 -7.05 -16.58 -2.72
C VAL A 129 -7.32 -15.48 -3.73
N ASP A 130 -8.47 -15.55 -4.39
CA ASP A 130 -9.00 -14.45 -5.21
C ASP A 130 -9.56 -13.34 -4.32
N PHE A 131 -9.89 -12.19 -4.91
CA PHE A 131 -10.44 -11.06 -4.16
C PHE A 131 -11.64 -11.47 -3.30
N THR A 132 -11.56 -11.15 -2.02
CA THR A 132 -12.63 -11.39 -1.04
C THR A 132 -12.58 -10.34 0.06
N SER A 133 -13.74 -9.92 0.55
CA SER A 133 -13.88 -9.11 1.76
C SER A 133 -14.09 -9.97 3.02
N ASN A 134 -14.06 -11.30 2.89
CA ASN A 134 -14.17 -12.19 4.04
C ASN A 134 -12.85 -12.22 4.83
N GLN A 135 -12.79 -11.43 5.90
CA GLN A 135 -11.62 -11.33 6.76
C GLN A 135 -11.14 -12.70 7.28
N SER A 136 -12.04 -13.61 7.66
CA SER A 136 -11.63 -14.94 8.14
C SER A 136 -10.93 -15.76 7.06
N ILE A 137 -11.35 -15.64 5.79
CA ILE A 137 -10.66 -16.28 4.66
C ILE A 137 -9.30 -15.63 4.43
N LEU A 138 -9.21 -14.30 4.49
CA LEU A 138 -7.95 -13.59 4.30
C LEU A 138 -6.92 -13.95 5.37
N LEU A 139 -7.33 -13.94 6.64
CA LEU A 139 -6.49 -14.32 7.78
C LEU A 139 -6.06 -15.80 7.69
N ASP A 140 -6.94 -16.73 7.31
CA ASP A 140 -6.56 -18.14 7.10
C ASP A 140 -5.56 -18.31 5.93
N LYS A 141 -5.75 -17.54 4.86
CA LYS A 141 -4.99 -17.71 3.62
C LYS A 141 -3.64 -17.00 3.65
N ILE A 142 -3.48 -15.94 4.44
CA ILE A 142 -2.22 -15.20 4.53
C ILE A 142 -1.15 -15.97 5.32
N GLU A 143 -1.57 -16.86 6.23
CA GLU A 143 -0.67 -17.73 7.00
C GLU A 143 0.43 -18.37 6.15
N ARG A 144 1.62 -18.49 6.74
CA ARG A 144 2.81 -18.98 6.05
C ARG A 144 2.58 -20.40 5.50
N ASP A 145 2.88 -20.60 4.21
CA ASP A 145 2.74 -21.89 3.55
C ASP A 145 4.10 -22.55 3.29
N GLU A 146 4.47 -23.47 4.17
CA GLU A 146 5.75 -24.20 4.12
C GLU A 146 5.90 -25.14 2.91
N ARG A 147 4.84 -25.31 2.10
CA ARG A 147 4.87 -26.17 0.90
C ARG A 147 5.36 -25.43 -0.34
N ILE A 148 5.49 -24.11 -0.27
CA ILE A 148 5.94 -23.27 -1.38
C ILE A 148 7.43 -23.45 -1.56
N ASP A 149 7.85 -23.69 -2.81
CA ASP A 149 9.26 -23.83 -3.15
C ASP A 149 9.97 -22.47 -3.11
N ARG A 150 11.05 -22.36 -2.34
CA ARG A 150 11.72 -21.09 -2.01
C ARG A 150 13.03 -20.97 -2.77
N THR A 151 12.95 -20.47 -4.00
CA THR A 151 14.09 -20.45 -4.93
C THR A 151 14.43 -19.04 -5.41
N SER A 152 14.09 -18.71 -6.65
CA SER A 152 14.42 -17.43 -7.28
C SER A 152 13.37 -16.35 -6.99
N THR A 153 13.56 -15.14 -7.51
CA THR A 153 12.74 -13.96 -7.20
C THR A 153 12.11 -13.40 -8.48
N SER A 154 10.85 -13.75 -8.75
CA SER A 154 10.04 -13.25 -9.87
C SER A 154 9.17 -12.06 -9.44
N LEU A 155 9.81 -11.00 -8.97
CA LEU A 155 9.18 -9.78 -8.46
C LEU A 155 8.37 -9.04 -9.52
N LEU A 156 8.90 -8.89 -10.74
CA LEU A 156 8.19 -8.18 -11.83
C LEU A 156 6.94 -8.94 -12.27
N ASP A 157 6.99 -10.27 -12.34
CA ASP A 157 5.81 -11.09 -12.60
C ASP A 157 4.76 -10.90 -11.50
N ALA A 158 5.18 -10.88 -10.23
CA ALA A 158 4.28 -10.67 -9.10
C ALA A 158 3.59 -9.29 -9.18
N ILE A 159 4.35 -8.23 -9.46
CA ILE A 159 3.82 -6.88 -9.65
C ILE A 159 2.86 -6.85 -10.85
N GLY A 160 3.26 -7.41 -12.00
CA GLY A 160 2.45 -7.39 -13.21
C GLY A 160 1.12 -8.15 -13.06
N GLU A 161 1.13 -9.32 -12.43
CA GLU A 161 -0.08 -10.08 -12.14
C GLU A 161 -0.99 -9.36 -11.14
N GLY A 162 -0.42 -8.72 -10.11
CA GLY A 162 -1.18 -7.90 -9.16
C GLY A 162 -1.84 -6.69 -9.82
N LEU A 163 -1.10 -5.96 -10.67
CA LEU A 163 -1.63 -4.82 -11.43
C LEU A 163 -2.75 -5.26 -12.36
N SER A 164 -2.55 -6.38 -13.07
CA SER A 164 -3.54 -6.95 -13.97
C SER A 164 -4.85 -7.26 -13.24
N ALA A 165 -4.77 -7.96 -12.11
CA ALA A 165 -5.96 -8.29 -11.34
C ALA A 165 -6.66 -7.06 -10.75
N LEU A 166 -5.90 -6.12 -10.16
CA LEU A 166 -6.45 -4.86 -9.64
C LEU A 166 -7.09 -3.98 -10.72
N SER A 167 -6.55 -3.97 -11.94
CA SER A 167 -7.09 -3.15 -13.04
C SER A 167 -8.53 -3.53 -13.43
N THR A 168 -8.98 -4.73 -13.05
CA THR A 168 -10.34 -5.22 -13.28
C THR A 168 -11.31 -4.93 -12.14
N ARG A 169 -10.84 -4.24 -11.09
CA ARG A 169 -11.60 -3.94 -9.88
C ARG A 169 -12.25 -2.56 -9.98
N ASP A 170 -13.47 -2.51 -9.48
CA ASP A 170 -14.31 -1.30 -9.44
C ASP A 170 -14.14 -0.51 -8.13
N GLY A 171 -13.31 -1.01 -7.21
CA GLY A 171 -12.97 -0.32 -5.97
C GLY A 171 -12.40 1.07 -6.25
N LEU A 172 -12.86 2.06 -5.48
CA LEU A 172 -12.45 3.46 -5.62
C LEU A 172 -10.94 3.63 -5.36
N ILE A 173 -10.41 2.86 -4.41
CA ILE A 173 -8.98 2.82 -4.09
C ILE A 173 -8.44 1.46 -4.50
N LYS A 174 -7.38 1.43 -5.30
CA LYS A 174 -6.69 0.20 -5.69
C LYS A 174 -5.24 0.29 -5.25
N LEU A 175 -4.78 -0.65 -4.42
CA LEU A 175 -3.41 -0.65 -3.90
C LEU A 175 -2.73 -1.97 -4.23
N LEU A 176 -1.54 -1.91 -4.82
CA LEU A 176 -0.66 -3.06 -4.91
C LEU A 176 0.37 -2.95 -3.80
N ILE A 177 0.45 -3.96 -2.94
CA ILE A 177 1.39 -4.00 -1.81
C ILE A 177 2.27 -5.24 -1.97
N VAL A 178 3.59 -5.06 -1.90
CA VAL A 178 4.58 -6.15 -1.99
C VAL A 178 5.52 -6.13 -0.79
N SER A 179 5.73 -7.28 -0.16
CA SER A 179 6.79 -7.49 0.83
C SER A 179 7.89 -8.35 0.22
N THR A 180 9.11 -7.84 0.12
CA THR A 180 10.27 -8.55 -0.50
C THR A 180 11.60 -8.12 0.10
N ASP A 181 12.55 -9.04 0.18
CA ASP A 181 13.95 -8.76 0.55
C ASP A 181 14.90 -8.85 -0.65
N GLY A 182 14.38 -9.18 -1.83
CA GLY A 182 15.14 -9.78 -2.92
C GLY A 182 15.29 -8.90 -4.17
N LEU A 183 16.30 -9.24 -4.96
CA LEU A 183 16.54 -8.69 -6.29
C LEU A 183 15.81 -9.53 -7.33
N GLU A 184 15.03 -8.88 -8.20
CA GLU A 184 14.45 -9.52 -9.39
C GLU A 184 15.50 -10.33 -10.17
N ASN A 185 15.20 -11.61 -10.44
CA ASN A 185 16.10 -12.48 -11.20
C ASN A 185 15.43 -13.63 -11.97
N SER A 186 14.10 -13.77 -11.96
CA SER A 186 13.43 -14.92 -12.60
C SER A 186 12.09 -14.66 -13.27
N SER A 187 11.64 -13.41 -13.37
CA SER A 187 10.40 -13.06 -14.07
C SER A 187 10.50 -13.37 -15.57
N ILE A 188 9.41 -13.87 -16.16
CA ILE A 188 9.33 -14.31 -17.55
C ILE A 188 8.23 -13.55 -18.32
N THR A 189 7.10 -13.26 -17.69
CA THR A 189 5.92 -12.67 -18.35
C THR A 189 6.03 -11.15 -18.39
N TYR A 190 6.38 -10.56 -17.25
CA TYR A 190 6.60 -9.14 -17.06
C TYR A 190 8.08 -8.91 -16.78
N THR A 191 8.78 -8.31 -17.74
CA THR A 191 10.24 -8.09 -17.64
C THR A 191 10.65 -6.63 -17.82
N ASP A 192 9.72 -5.76 -18.21
CA ASP A 192 9.98 -4.34 -18.44
C ASP A 192 9.41 -3.49 -17.30
N LYS A 193 10.32 -2.98 -16.46
CA LYS A 193 10.01 -2.04 -15.38
C LYS A 193 9.20 -0.83 -15.88
N ASN A 194 9.59 -0.23 -17.00
CA ASN A 194 8.94 0.98 -17.49
C ASN A 194 7.53 0.68 -18.00
N GLY A 195 7.34 -0.50 -18.61
CA GLY A 195 6.02 -1.03 -18.94
C GLY A 195 5.12 -1.18 -17.71
N LEU A 196 5.64 -1.71 -16.61
CA LEU A 196 4.89 -1.83 -15.34
C LEU A 196 4.54 -0.49 -14.72
N ILE A 197 5.49 0.47 -14.70
CA ILE A 197 5.22 1.85 -14.25
C ILE A 197 4.12 2.48 -15.10
N GLY A 198 4.20 2.32 -16.42
CA GLY A 198 3.18 2.82 -17.35
C GLY A 198 1.81 2.20 -17.11
N PHE A 199 1.76 0.88 -16.88
CA PHE A 199 0.53 0.16 -16.59
C PHE A 199 -0.10 0.61 -15.26
N ALA A 200 0.70 0.72 -14.20
CA ALA A 200 0.26 1.20 -12.90
C ALA A 200 -0.30 2.64 -12.98
N LYS A 201 0.41 3.55 -13.67
CA LYS A 201 -0.07 4.92 -13.91
C LYS A 201 -1.38 4.96 -14.69
N GLN A 202 -1.49 4.19 -15.77
CA GLN A 202 -2.70 4.15 -16.60
C GLN A 202 -3.91 3.59 -15.83
N SER A 203 -3.66 2.66 -14.93
CA SER A 203 -4.71 2.02 -14.12
C SER A 203 -5.00 2.75 -12.82
N GLU A 204 -4.27 3.84 -12.53
CA GLU A 204 -4.33 4.59 -11.28
C GLU A 204 -4.12 3.69 -10.04
N ILE A 205 -3.11 2.81 -10.10
CA ILE A 205 -2.76 1.88 -9.02
C ILE A 205 -1.39 2.23 -8.46
N PRO A 206 -1.32 2.81 -7.24
CA PRO A 206 -0.07 2.98 -6.51
C PRO A 206 0.58 1.65 -6.15
N ILE A 207 1.92 1.60 -6.28
CA ILE A 207 2.73 0.44 -5.88
C ILE A 207 3.44 0.73 -4.55
N ILE A 208 3.04 0.03 -3.51
CA ILE A 208 3.66 0.08 -2.19
C ILE A 208 4.59 -1.12 -2.04
N ILE A 209 5.83 -0.86 -1.62
CA ILE A 209 6.83 -1.92 -1.36
C ILE A 209 7.34 -1.80 0.06
N PHE A 210 7.23 -2.89 0.81
CA PHE A 210 7.95 -3.15 2.05
C PHE A 210 9.22 -3.93 1.70
N GLY A 211 10.35 -3.23 1.69
CA GLY A 211 11.65 -3.79 1.30
C GLY A 211 12.57 -4.02 2.49
N THR A 212 13.32 -5.12 2.48
CA THR A 212 14.39 -5.36 3.47
C THR A 212 15.69 -5.82 2.79
N LEU A 213 16.77 -5.92 3.57
CA LEU A 213 18.03 -6.58 3.20
C LEU A 213 18.55 -6.30 1.78
N PHE A 214 18.38 -7.26 0.86
CA PHE A 214 18.95 -7.25 -0.49
C PHE A 214 18.07 -6.51 -1.51
N ALA A 215 17.03 -5.82 -1.06
CA ALA A 215 16.19 -4.96 -1.88
C ALA A 215 17.02 -4.04 -2.80
N ASP A 216 16.66 -4.01 -4.09
CA ASP A 216 17.16 -3.00 -5.02
C ASP A 216 16.53 -1.65 -4.66
N LEU A 217 17.19 -0.89 -3.79
CA LEU A 217 16.68 0.37 -3.28
C LEU A 217 16.40 1.39 -4.40
N THR A 218 17.12 1.31 -5.52
CA THR A 218 16.93 2.25 -6.63
C THR A 218 15.69 1.86 -7.41
N PHE A 219 15.59 0.59 -7.79
CA PHE A 219 14.42 0.04 -8.48
C PHE A 219 13.14 0.23 -7.64
N MET A 220 13.15 -0.19 -6.37
CA MET A 220 11.95 -0.18 -5.51
C MET A 220 11.48 1.24 -5.22
N ARG A 221 12.42 2.16 -4.98
CA ARG A 221 12.08 3.58 -4.82
C ARG A 221 11.49 4.16 -6.09
N GLU A 222 12.10 3.90 -7.24
CA GLU A 222 11.66 4.46 -8.52
C GLU A 222 10.26 3.95 -8.89
N ILE A 223 10.01 2.63 -8.83
CA ILE A 223 8.71 2.06 -9.21
C ILE A 223 7.59 2.53 -8.26
N SER A 224 7.86 2.67 -6.97
CA SER A 224 6.89 3.19 -6.00
C SER A 224 6.66 4.70 -6.18
N GLU A 225 7.70 5.53 -6.18
CA GLU A 225 7.56 6.99 -6.28
C GLU A 225 6.93 7.43 -7.61
N GLU A 226 7.28 6.77 -8.72
CA GLU A 226 6.70 7.07 -10.04
C GLU A 226 5.22 6.71 -10.12
N THR A 227 4.74 5.74 -9.34
CA THR A 227 3.33 5.31 -9.36
C THR A 227 2.48 5.98 -8.29
N ASN A 228 3.00 7.02 -7.62
CA ASN A 228 2.39 7.65 -6.44
C ASN A 228 2.21 6.69 -5.25
N GLY A 229 2.98 5.59 -5.23
CA GLY A 229 3.05 4.67 -4.10
C GLY A 229 4.15 5.05 -3.12
N LEU A 230 4.52 4.08 -2.27
CA LEU A 230 5.48 4.27 -1.19
C LEU A 230 6.48 3.13 -1.14
N PHE A 231 7.74 3.47 -0.91
CA PHE A 231 8.77 2.50 -0.58
C PHE A 231 9.18 2.67 0.88
N ILE A 232 8.89 1.68 1.72
CA ILE A 232 9.36 1.62 3.10
C ILE A 232 10.46 0.58 3.18
N PHE A 233 11.61 0.99 3.69
CA PHE A 233 12.78 0.13 3.82
C PHE A 233 13.29 0.10 5.25
N ASN A 234 13.54 -1.10 5.77
CA ASN A 234 14.24 -1.28 7.04
C ASN A 234 15.11 -2.55 6.99
N SER A 235 15.94 -2.76 8.01
CA SER A 235 16.81 -3.93 8.07
C SER A 235 16.05 -5.24 8.29
N THR A 236 14.82 -5.19 8.81
CA THR A 236 13.94 -6.34 9.05
C THR A 236 12.48 -5.93 8.84
N PHE A 237 11.61 -6.89 8.52
CA PHE A 237 10.17 -6.64 8.41
C PHE A 237 9.56 -6.30 9.76
N LYS A 238 10.04 -6.86 10.87
CA LYS A 238 9.67 -6.43 12.22
C LYS A 238 9.86 -4.93 12.47
N SER A 239 10.93 -4.34 11.96
CA SER A 239 11.13 -2.89 12.08
C SER A 239 10.17 -2.12 11.18
N ILE A 240 9.90 -2.62 9.96
CA ILE A 240 8.87 -2.05 9.09
C ILE A 240 7.50 -2.11 9.75
N LYS A 241 7.16 -3.19 10.47
CA LYS A 241 5.90 -3.28 11.22
C LYS A 241 5.76 -2.13 12.21
N ASN A 242 6.81 -1.82 12.98
CA ASN A 242 6.77 -0.69 13.91
C ASN A 242 6.61 0.66 13.18
N ASP A 243 7.19 0.79 11.98
CA ASP A 243 7.00 1.98 11.14
C ASP A 243 5.60 1.99 10.48
N ALA A 244 5.02 0.83 10.18
CA ALA A 244 3.69 0.66 9.62
C ALA A 244 2.59 0.78 10.69
N LEU A 245 2.91 0.61 11.97
CA LEU A 245 2.03 1.03 13.07
C LEU A 245 1.82 2.55 13.04
N VAL A 246 2.70 3.33 12.42
CA VAL A 246 2.39 4.75 12.11
C VAL A 246 1.26 4.84 11.09
N LEU A 247 1.16 3.93 10.11
CA LEU A 247 0.00 3.85 9.23
C LEU A 247 -1.26 3.45 10.01
N TYR A 248 -1.15 2.60 11.04
CA TYR A 248 -2.26 2.25 11.92
C TYR A 248 -2.73 3.43 12.78
N ASP A 249 -1.78 4.13 13.42
CA ASP A 249 -2.07 5.27 14.30
C ASP A 249 -2.57 6.49 13.51
N MET A 250 -2.40 6.52 12.19
CA MET A 250 -2.95 7.55 11.30
C MET A 250 -4.41 7.29 10.89
N LEU A 251 -5.01 6.17 11.31
CA LEU A 251 -6.39 5.74 10.98
C LEU A 251 -7.31 5.82 12.20
#